data_AF-A0A415Q9S7-F1
#
_entry.id   AF-A0A415Q9S7-F1
#
_cell.length_a   1.000
_cell.length_b   1.000
_cell.length_c   1.000
_cell.angle_alpha   90.00
_cell.angle_beta   90.00
_cell.angle_gamma   90.00
#
_symmetry.space_group_name_H-M   'P 1'
#
loop_
_entity.id
_entity.type
_entity.pdbx_description
1 polymer ?
#
loop_
_entity_poly.entity_id
_entity_poly.type
_entity_poly.pdbx_seq_one_letter_code
_entity_poly.pdbx_strand_id
1 'polypeptide(L)'
;MDYRFEISLPTSSDFRCEIAVGGEQTFQQFHDKIVETLNYDSSQMASFFTLDRMGNRVKEIALMDMTTEDEENETLVMDNTKISDIIKPGCLELEYVYDFFSNKYFKVEYAGEYIRDSSDVMPVCVACEGDIPEQFSYEDGNADWEFDKPEEEYEGDYDDSFMEEFGNGDYDDEDRQDRGGDDEYYRDERYESLDDYIDRL
;
A
#
# COMPACT_ATOMS: atom_id res chain seq x y z
N MET A 1 -20.72 16.18 9.22
CA MET A 1 -20.77 15.47 10.52
C MET A 1 -19.43 14.79 10.68
N ASP A 2 -18.83 14.90 11.85
CA ASP A 2 -17.54 14.26 12.13
C ASP A 2 -17.79 13.08 13.06
N TYR A 3 -17.13 11.96 12.75
CA TYR A 3 -17.35 10.68 13.39
C TYR A 3 -16.10 10.29 14.16
N ARG A 4 -16.27 9.69 15.34
CA ARG A 4 -15.19 9.07 16.10
C ARG A 4 -15.33 7.55 15.99
N PHE A 5 -14.24 6.90 15.62
CA PHE A 5 -14.14 5.45 15.53
C PHE A 5 -13.14 4.94 16.54
N GLU A 6 -13.49 3.86 17.21
CA GLU A 6 -12.58 3.07 18.03
C GLU A 6 -12.05 1.90 17.21
N ILE A 7 -10.74 1.73 17.21
CA ILE A 7 -9.99 0.69 16.54
C ILE A 7 -9.39 -0.19 17.64
N SER A 8 -9.73 -1.48 17.63
CA SER A 8 -9.30 -2.43 18.65
C SER A 8 -9.03 -3.80 18.06
N LEU A 9 -8.33 -4.65 18.82
CA LEU A 9 -8.14 -6.05 18.46
C LEU A 9 -9.45 -6.82 18.71
N PRO A 10 -9.85 -7.73 17.80
CA PRO A 10 -11.10 -8.49 17.95
C PRO A 10 -11.06 -9.46 19.15
N THR A 11 -9.88 -9.89 19.59
CA THR A 11 -9.70 -10.94 20.60
C THR A 11 -8.99 -10.48 21.88
N SER A 12 -8.54 -9.23 21.95
CA SER A 12 -7.80 -8.69 23.09
C SER A 12 -8.15 -7.22 23.36
N SER A 13 -8.04 -6.80 24.61
CA SER A 13 -8.15 -5.41 25.06
C SER A 13 -6.79 -4.70 25.17
N ASP A 14 -5.71 -5.34 24.74
CA ASP A 14 -4.33 -4.83 24.93
C ASP A 14 -4.01 -3.62 24.05
N PHE A 15 -4.84 -3.34 23.05
CA PHE A 15 -4.68 -2.24 22.12
C PHE A 15 -6.01 -1.55 21.84
N ARG A 16 -6.01 -0.21 21.91
CA ARG A 16 -7.14 0.63 21.55
C ARG A 16 -6.67 1.96 20.98
N CYS A 17 -7.22 2.35 19.85
CA CYS A 17 -6.97 3.64 19.22
C CYS A 17 -8.29 4.30 18.82
N GLU A 18 -8.44 5.59 19.08
CA GLU A 18 -9.59 6.37 18.66
C GLU A 18 -9.17 7.38 17.60
N ILE A 19 -9.80 7.32 16.43
CA ILE A 19 -9.55 8.23 15.32
C ILE A 19 -10.86 8.94 14.97
N ALA A 20 -10.79 10.26 14.85
CA ALA A 20 -11.88 11.07 14.35
C ALA A 20 -11.69 11.37 12.86
N VAL A 21 -12.76 11.15 12.07
CA VAL A 21 -12.78 11.34 10.61
C VAL A 21 -14.02 12.14 10.22
N GLY A 22 -13.87 13.08 9.29
CA GLY A 22 -15.00 13.82 8.75
C GLY A 22 -15.85 12.99 7.78
N GLY A 23 -17.16 13.20 7.77
CA GLY A 23 -18.05 12.45 6.87
C GLY A 23 -17.77 12.62 5.38
N GLU A 24 -17.28 13.78 4.97
CA GLU A 24 -16.90 14.06 3.58
C GLU A 24 -15.51 13.52 3.21
N GLN A 25 -14.76 13.01 4.18
CA GLN A 25 -13.47 12.38 3.93
C GLN A 25 -13.64 10.98 3.38
N THR A 26 -12.63 10.53 2.67
CA THR A 26 -12.63 9.22 2.02
C THR A 26 -12.11 8.14 2.97
N PHE A 27 -12.44 6.88 2.68
CA PHE A 27 -11.84 5.76 3.39
C PHE A 27 -10.32 5.70 3.17
N GLN A 28 -9.80 6.27 2.08
CA GLN A 28 -8.36 6.42 1.85
C GLN A 28 -7.73 7.29 2.94
N GLN A 29 -8.31 8.46 3.21
CA GLN A 29 -7.80 9.35 4.25
C GLN A 29 -7.87 8.69 5.64
N PHE A 30 -8.90 7.87 5.88
CA PHE A 30 -8.99 7.10 7.11
C PHE A 30 -7.90 6.03 7.19
N HIS A 31 -7.69 5.24 6.14
CA HIS A 31 -6.60 4.27 6.03
C HIS A 31 -5.24 4.93 6.28
N ASP A 32 -4.94 6.02 5.59
CA ASP A 32 -3.69 6.76 5.74
C ASP A 32 -3.48 7.17 7.19
N LYS A 33 -4.55 7.62 7.88
CA LYS A 33 -4.45 7.99 9.29
C LYS A 33 -4.20 6.80 10.21
N ILE A 34 -4.79 5.63 9.92
CA ILE A 34 -4.51 4.40 10.67
C ILE A 34 -3.04 4.03 10.48
N VAL A 35 -2.56 3.97 9.24
CA VAL A 35 -1.17 3.60 8.93
C VAL A 35 -0.18 4.57 9.58
N GLU A 36 -0.43 5.87 9.50
CA GLU A 36 0.37 6.91 10.18
C GLU A 36 0.38 6.70 11.70
N THR A 37 -0.78 6.48 12.31
CA THR A 37 -0.93 6.37 13.77
C THR A 37 -0.27 5.11 14.32
N LEU A 38 -0.30 4.02 13.57
CA LEU A 38 0.30 2.73 13.96
C LEU A 38 1.74 2.57 13.46
N ASN A 39 2.24 3.54 12.69
CA ASN A 39 3.55 3.49 12.05
C ASN A 39 3.74 2.19 11.23
N TYR A 40 2.71 1.84 10.47
CA TYR A 40 2.69 0.69 9.57
C TYR A 40 3.31 1.03 8.22
N ASP A 41 3.71 0.00 7.47
CA ASP A 41 4.12 0.13 6.09
C ASP A 41 2.91 0.42 5.20
N SER A 42 2.97 1.55 4.49
CA SER A 42 1.92 2.04 3.59
C SER A 42 1.88 1.34 2.24
N SER A 43 2.88 0.52 1.87
CA SER A 43 2.81 -0.23 0.61
C SER A 43 1.91 -1.47 0.68
N GLN A 44 1.33 -1.72 1.85
CA GLN A 44 0.60 -2.95 2.15
C GLN A 44 -0.86 -2.81 1.77
N MET A 45 -1.43 -3.88 1.21
CA MET A 45 -2.84 -3.90 0.85
C MET A 45 -3.72 -3.88 2.10
N ALA A 46 -4.82 -3.15 2.02
CA ALA A 46 -5.82 -3.11 3.07
C ALA A 46 -7.24 -3.01 2.48
N SER A 47 -8.23 -3.45 3.24
CA SER A 47 -9.66 -3.27 2.92
C SER A 47 -10.47 -3.03 4.18
N PHE A 48 -11.50 -2.18 4.07
CA PHE A 48 -12.57 -2.12 5.06
C PHE A 48 -13.72 -3.02 4.64
N PHE A 49 -14.36 -3.68 5.60
CA PHE A 49 -15.56 -4.47 5.39
C PHE A 49 -16.68 -3.98 6.28
N THR A 50 -17.85 -3.77 5.69
CA THR A 50 -19.08 -3.58 6.46
C THR A 50 -19.59 -4.93 6.97
N LEU A 51 -20.14 -4.92 8.19
CA LEU A 51 -20.71 -6.13 8.81
C LEU A 51 -22.24 -6.08 8.83
N ASP A 52 -22.87 -7.24 8.66
CA ASP A 52 -24.30 -7.42 8.96
C ASP A 52 -24.54 -7.58 10.48
N ARG A 53 -25.82 -7.71 10.88
CA ARG A 53 -26.20 -7.90 12.29
C ARG A 53 -25.71 -9.23 12.89
N MET A 54 -25.25 -10.15 12.07
CA MET A 54 -24.72 -11.45 12.46
C MET A 54 -23.17 -11.45 12.47
N GLY A 55 -22.53 -10.33 12.10
CA GLY A 55 -21.07 -10.20 12.03
C GLY A 55 -20.45 -10.69 10.72
N ASN A 56 -21.23 -10.94 9.68
CA ASN A 56 -20.69 -11.37 8.38
C ASN A 56 -20.31 -10.16 7.53
N ARG A 57 -19.19 -10.28 6.80
CA ARG A 57 -18.76 -9.28 5.81
C ARG A 57 -19.80 -9.17 4.69
N VAL A 58 -20.22 -7.94 4.38
CA VAL A 58 -21.24 -7.65 3.35
C VAL A 58 -20.65 -6.90 2.17
N LYS A 59 -20.00 -5.76 2.43
CA LYS A 59 -19.43 -4.90 1.39
C LYS A 59 -17.98 -4.61 1.68
N GLU A 60 -17.14 -4.80 0.69
CA GLU A 60 -15.72 -4.46 0.70
C GLU A 60 -15.48 -3.05 0.15
N ILE A 61 -14.59 -2.33 0.82
CA ILE A 61 -14.05 -1.04 0.41
C ILE A 61 -12.52 -1.20 0.37
N ALA A 62 -12.01 -1.55 -0.80
CA ALA A 62 -10.62 -1.93 -1.04
C ALA A 62 -9.73 -0.70 -1.29
N LEU A 63 -8.46 -0.80 -0.88
CA LEU A 63 -7.47 0.27 -1.06
C LEU A 63 -7.27 0.61 -2.55
N MET A 64 -7.27 -0.40 -3.40
CA MET A 64 -7.17 -0.28 -4.85
C MET A 64 -8.22 -1.13 -5.53
N ASP A 65 -8.59 -0.73 -6.74
CA ASP A 65 -9.50 -1.51 -7.57
C ASP A 65 -8.82 -2.83 -7.98
N MET A 66 -9.31 -3.91 -7.40
CA MET A 66 -8.85 -5.27 -7.68
C MET A 66 -9.82 -6.02 -8.61
N THR A 67 -10.84 -5.34 -9.14
CA THR A 67 -11.80 -5.97 -10.04
C THR A 67 -11.11 -6.29 -11.36
N THR A 68 -11.14 -7.57 -11.73
CA THR A 68 -10.93 -7.98 -13.12
C THR A 68 -12.25 -7.83 -13.85
N GLU A 69 -12.22 -7.46 -15.14
CA GLU A 69 -13.38 -7.07 -15.96
C GLU A 69 -14.58 -8.05 -15.98
N ASP A 70 -14.41 -9.25 -15.41
CA ASP A 70 -15.37 -10.35 -15.40
C ASP A 70 -16.15 -10.52 -14.07
N GLU A 71 -15.84 -9.76 -13.01
CA GLU A 71 -16.57 -9.84 -11.73
C GLU A 71 -17.52 -8.66 -11.52
N GLU A 72 -18.84 -8.93 -11.60
CA GLU A 72 -19.93 -7.99 -11.26
C GLU A 72 -20.02 -7.69 -9.74
N ASN A 73 -18.95 -7.90 -8.97
CA ASN A 73 -18.95 -7.60 -7.56
C ASN A 73 -18.76 -6.09 -7.36
N GLU A 74 -19.70 -5.45 -6.64
CA GLU A 74 -19.62 -4.04 -6.24
C GLU A 74 -18.54 -3.80 -5.17
N THR A 75 -17.28 -4.06 -5.49
CA THR A 75 -16.16 -3.63 -4.68
C THR A 75 -16.05 -2.11 -4.77
N LEU A 76 -16.04 -1.45 -3.62
CA LEU A 76 -15.82 -0.01 -3.56
C LEU A 76 -14.34 0.28 -3.42
N VAL A 77 -13.88 1.43 -3.92
CA VAL A 77 -12.49 1.86 -3.78
C VAL A 77 -12.41 2.95 -2.71
N MET A 78 -11.44 2.83 -1.80
CA MET A 78 -11.25 3.72 -0.65
C MET A 78 -11.14 5.19 -1.06
N ASP A 79 -10.44 5.48 -2.17
CA ASP A 79 -10.23 6.85 -2.67
C ASP A 79 -11.52 7.56 -3.11
N ASN A 80 -12.51 6.80 -3.60
CA ASN A 80 -13.76 7.35 -4.10
C ASN A 80 -14.95 7.19 -3.14
N THR A 81 -14.75 6.51 -2.01
CA THR A 81 -15.82 6.19 -1.06
C THR A 81 -15.72 7.10 0.14
N LYS A 82 -16.76 7.91 0.39
CA LYS A 82 -16.79 8.77 1.58
C LYS A 82 -17.27 8.02 2.81
N ILE A 83 -16.83 8.45 3.98
CA ILE A 83 -17.30 7.91 5.26
C ILE A 83 -18.83 8.00 5.36
N SER A 84 -19.43 9.13 4.97
CA SER A 84 -20.88 9.34 5.01
C SER A 84 -21.70 8.43 4.08
N ASP A 85 -21.09 7.87 3.05
CA ASP A 85 -21.78 7.01 2.09
C ASP A 85 -22.03 5.62 2.68
N ILE A 86 -21.16 5.21 3.61
CA ILE A 86 -21.17 3.89 4.25
C ILE A 86 -21.75 3.97 5.66
N ILE A 87 -21.32 4.95 6.46
CA ILE A 87 -21.71 5.08 7.86
C ILE A 87 -23.12 5.68 7.95
N LYS A 88 -24.10 4.79 8.10
CA LYS A 88 -25.53 5.08 8.20
C LYS A 88 -26.08 4.68 9.56
N PRO A 89 -27.25 5.17 9.97
CA PRO A 89 -27.94 4.69 11.18
C PRO A 89 -28.11 3.16 11.13
N GLY A 90 -27.31 2.44 11.91
CA GLY A 90 -27.28 0.97 11.95
C GLY A 90 -25.97 0.32 11.51
N CYS A 91 -25.06 1.06 10.86
CA CYS A 91 -23.68 0.63 10.67
C CYS A 91 -22.89 1.06 11.91
N LEU A 92 -22.66 0.10 12.82
CA LEU A 92 -21.97 0.34 14.09
C LEU A 92 -20.54 -0.20 14.07
N GLU A 93 -20.24 -1.14 13.18
CA GLU A 93 -18.99 -1.88 13.19
C GLU A 93 -18.53 -2.16 11.75
N LEU A 94 -17.22 -2.01 11.54
CA LEU A 94 -16.49 -2.41 10.35
C LEU A 94 -15.32 -3.32 10.76
N GLU A 95 -14.82 -4.10 9.83
CA GLU A 95 -13.50 -4.73 9.94
C GLU A 95 -12.50 -4.00 9.04
N TYR A 96 -11.30 -3.73 9.54
CA TYR A 96 -10.20 -3.20 8.75
C TYR A 96 -9.11 -4.27 8.65
N VAL A 97 -9.05 -4.93 7.50
CA VAL A 97 -8.05 -5.96 7.19
C VAL A 97 -6.78 -5.26 6.69
N TYR A 98 -5.65 -5.51 7.36
CA TYR A 98 -4.36 -4.91 7.01
C TYR A 98 -3.29 -5.95 6.62
N ASP A 99 -3.59 -7.24 6.78
CA ASP A 99 -2.79 -8.34 6.26
C ASP A 99 -3.72 -9.49 5.84
N PHE A 100 -3.86 -9.67 4.53
CA PHE A 100 -4.69 -10.73 3.95
C PHE A 100 -4.07 -12.12 4.05
N PHE A 101 -2.74 -12.24 4.12
CA PHE A 101 -2.06 -13.52 4.19
C PHE A 101 -2.25 -14.17 5.56
N SER A 102 -2.09 -13.37 6.62
CA SER A 102 -2.29 -13.81 8.00
C SER A 102 -3.73 -13.59 8.50
N ASN A 103 -4.61 -13.03 7.65
CA ASN A 103 -5.97 -12.62 7.99
C ASN A 103 -6.03 -11.78 9.28
N LYS A 104 -5.11 -10.82 9.42
CA LYS A 104 -5.13 -9.88 10.54
C LYS A 104 -6.03 -8.70 10.22
N TYR A 105 -6.86 -8.35 11.20
CA TYR A 105 -7.79 -7.24 11.08
C TYR A 105 -8.01 -6.55 12.42
N PHE A 106 -8.38 -5.28 12.35
CA PHE A 106 -8.92 -4.53 13.46
C PHE A 106 -10.44 -4.50 13.40
N LYS A 107 -11.06 -4.53 14.58
CA LYS A 107 -12.45 -4.11 14.73
C LYS A 107 -12.48 -2.59 14.77
N VAL A 108 -13.34 -1.99 13.95
CA VAL A 108 -13.53 -0.53 13.88
C VAL A 108 -14.97 -0.21 14.24
N GLU A 109 -15.21 0.27 15.46
CA GLU A 109 -16.53 0.53 16.02
C GLU A 109 -16.84 2.04 16.04
N TYR A 110 -18.08 2.40 15.71
CA TYR A 110 -18.55 3.77 15.81
C TYR A 110 -18.70 4.19 17.28
N ALA A 111 -17.82 5.07 17.74
CA ALA A 111 -17.74 5.55 19.11
C ALA A 111 -18.52 6.87 19.35
N GLY A 112 -19.25 7.36 18.36
CA GLY A 112 -20.10 8.55 18.44
C GLY A 112 -19.62 9.73 17.60
N GLU A 113 -20.28 10.87 17.77
CA GLU A 113 -19.93 12.11 17.08
C GLU A 113 -18.66 12.73 17.67
N TYR A 114 -17.81 13.28 16.81
CA TYR A 114 -16.66 14.07 17.22
C TYR A 114 -16.99 15.57 17.16
N ILE A 115 -16.75 16.28 18.25
CA ILE A 115 -16.88 17.74 18.31
C ILE A 115 -15.49 18.31 18.05
N ARG A 116 -15.29 18.84 16.84
CA ARG A 116 -14.01 19.36 16.39
C ARG A 116 -13.64 20.68 17.09
N ASP A 117 -12.38 20.79 17.53
CA ASP A 117 -11.79 22.06 17.92
C ASP A 117 -11.27 22.84 16.71
N SER A 118 -11.19 24.17 16.80
CA SER A 118 -10.78 25.02 15.67
C SER A 118 -9.36 24.73 15.14
N SER A 119 -8.53 24.05 15.93
CA SER A 119 -7.16 23.67 15.58
C SER A 119 -7.03 22.30 14.92
N ASP A 120 -8.09 21.48 14.91
CA ASP A 120 -7.96 20.09 14.47
C ASP A 120 -7.89 19.99 12.95
N VAL A 121 -6.86 19.29 12.48
CA VAL A 121 -6.70 18.87 11.10
C VAL A 121 -7.16 17.42 11.00
N MET A 122 -8.18 17.16 10.18
CA MET A 122 -8.80 15.84 10.07
C MET A 122 -8.21 15.01 8.91
N PRO A 123 -8.12 13.69 9.05
CA PRO A 123 -8.48 12.92 10.24
C PRO A 123 -7.46 13.10 11.37
N VAL A 124 -7.87 12.89 12.62
CA VAL A 124 -7.02 13.07 13.80
C VAL A 124 -7.08 11.86 14.72
N CYS A 125 -5.93 11.42 15.23
CA CYS A 125 -5.86 10.45 16.31
C CYS A 125 -6.18 11.16 17.63
N VAL A 126 -7.27 10.78 18.27
CA VAL A 126 -7.75 11.36 19.54
C VAL A 126 -7.05 10.72 20.73
N ALA A 127 -6.90 9.40 20.70
CA ALA A 127 -6.20 8.62 21.72
C ALA A 127 -5.63 7.36 21.09
N CYS A 128 -4.47 6.89 21.55
CA CYS A 128 -3.91 5.60 21.15
C CYS A 128 -3.18 5.04 22.37
N GLU A 129 -3.68 3.92 22.88
CA GLU A 129 -3.25 3.31 24.14
C GLU A 129 -2.99 1.81 23.95
N GLY A 130 -2.04 1.30 24.71
CA GLY A 130 -1.64 -0.11 24.66
C GLY A 130 -0.51 -0.40 23.69
N ASP A 131 -0.25 -1.68 23.47
CA ASP A 131 0.84 -2.14 22.62
C ASP A 131 0.37 -2.20 21.16
N ILE A 132 1.02 -1.43 20.27
CA ILE A 132 0.68 -1.42 18.84
C ILE A 132 0.93 -2.81 18.27
N PRO A 133 -0.09 -3.47 17.68
CA PRO A 133 0.08 -4.82 17.15
C PRO A 133 1.05 -4.86 15.98
N GLU A 134 1.83 -5.94 15.87
CA GLU A 134 2.74 -6.09 14.73
C GLU A 134 1.97 -6.30 13.42
N GLN A 135 2.30 -5.49 12.41
CA GLN A 135 1.68 -5.60 11.08
C GLN A 135 1.95 -6.98 10.47
N PHE A 136 3.21 -7.41 10.46
CA PHE A 136 3.63 -8.72 9.98
C PHE A 136 4.04 -9.61 11.14
N SER A 137 3.60 -10.87 11.09
CA SER A 137 4.27 -11.91 11.85
C SER A 137 5.40 -12.41 10.97
N TYR A 138 6.64 -12.04 11.27
CA TYR A 138 7.76 -12.83 10.81
C TYR A 138 7.70 -14.15 11.58
N GLU A 139 6.85 -15.09 11.16
CA GLU A 139 7.25 -16.47 11.39
C GLU A 139 8.63 -16.57 10.74
N ASP A 140 9.63 -16.91 11.56
CA ASP A 140 11.03 -17.01 11.21
C ASP A 140 11.19 -17.96 10.01
N GLY A 141 10.97 -17.42 8.82
CA GLY A 141 11.21 -18.02 7.53
C GLY A 141 12.70 -18.05 7.23
N ASN A 142 13.53 -18.35 8.25
CA ASN A 142 14.70 -19.19 8.08
C ASN A 142 14.26 -20.65 7.87
N ALA A 143 13.31 -20.87 6.95
CA ALA A 143 13.24 -22.13 6.25
C ALA A 143 14.03 -21.89 4.97
N ASP A 144 15.34 -22.09 5.09
CA ASP A 144 16.24 -22.50 4.02
C ASP A 144 15.65 -22.37 2.62
N TRP A 145 15.70 -21.16 2.05
CA TRP A 145 15.98 -21.06 0.61
C TRP A 145 17.49 -21.28 0.41
N GLU A 146 18.03 -22.30 1.06
CA GLU A 146 19.17 -22.99 0.50
C GLU A 146 18.65 -23.48 -0.85
N PHE A 147 19.13 -22.84 -1.90
CA PHE A 147 19.02 -23.36 -3.25
C PHE A 147 19.66 -24.73 -3.15
N ASP A 148 18.85 -25.76 -2.88
CA ASP A 148 19.25 -27.15 -2.94
C ASP A 148 19.68 -27.31 -4.38
N LYS A 149 20.98 -27.10 -4.64
CA LYS A 149 21.59 -27.50 -5.89
C LYS A 149 21.27 -28.98 -5.93
N PRO A 150 20.48 -29.46 -6.89
CA PRO A 150 20.33 -30.90 -7.01
C PRO A 150 21.74 -31.46 -7.20
N GLU A 151 22.26 -32.16 -6.20
CA GLU A 151 23.33 -33.14 -6.36
C GLU A 151 22.75 -34.33 -7.14
N GLU A 152 22.28 -34.06 -8.35
CA GLU A 152 22.22 -35.06 -9.40
C GLU A 152 23.43 -34.79 -10.28
N GLU A 153 24.47 -35.59 -10.03
CA GLU A 153 25.54 -35.89 -10.95
C GLU A 153 24.92 -36.37 -12.27
N TYR A 154 24.54 -35.43 -13.14
CA TYR A 154 24.17 -35.71 -14.51
C TYR A 154 25.46 -35.92 -15.29
N GLU A 155 25.99 -37.15 -15.26
CA GLU A 155 26.91 -37.65 -16.31
C GLU A 155 26.12 -37.76 -17.63
N GLY A 156 25.74 -36.61 -18.18
CA GLY A 156 25.26 -36.46 -19.55
C GLY A 156 26.39 -35.88 -20.37
N ASP A 157 26.98 -36.70 -21.22
CA ASP A 157 27.94 -36.34 -22.26
C ASP A 157 27.37 -35.16 -23.07
N TYR A 158 27.82 -33.93 -22.75
CA TYR A 158 27.48 -32.74 -23.53
C TYR A 158 28.21 -32.84 -24.87
N ASP A 159 27.46 -33.12 -25.94
CA ASP A 159 27.95 -33.05 -27.31
C ASP A 159 28.19 -31.57 -27.69
N ASP A 160 29.43 -31.12 -27.54
CA ASP A 160 29.90 -29.76 -27.86
C ASP A 160 29.79 -29.39 -29.35
N SER A 161 29.30 -30.27 -30.22
CA SER A 161 29.17 -30.01 -31.66
C SER A 161 28.10 -28.96 -32.03
N PHE A 162 27.20 -28.58 -31.11
CA PHE A 162 26.19 -27.55 -31.38
C PHE A 162 26.74 -26.10 -31.31
N MET A 163 27.80 -25.87 -30.55
CA MET A 163 28.41 -24.54 -30.40
C MET A 163 29.39 -24.18 -31.54
N GLU A 164 29.80 -25.15 -32.35
CA GLU A 164 30.80 -24.93 -33.42
C GLU A 164 30.19 -24.31 -34.70
N GLU A 165 28.86 -24.36 -34.89
CA GLU A 165 28.20 -23.82 -36.09
C GLU A 165 27.99 -22.30 -36.06
N PHE A 166 28.12 -21.64 -34.90
CA PHE A 166 27.82 -20.20 -34.75
C PHE A 166 28.99 -19.34 -34.27
N GLY A 167 30.24 -19.81 -34.33
CA GLY A 167 31.35 -19.10 -33.71
C GLY A 167 32.68 -19.20 -34.45
N ASN A 168 32.80 -18.63 -35.66
CA ASN A 168 34.08 -18.10 -36.16
C ASN A 168 33.86 -17.18 -37.37
N GLY A 169 34.00 -15.88 -37.13
CA GLY A 169 34.09 -14.85 -38.17
C GLY A 169 34.83 -13.64 -37.59
N ASP A 170 36.13 -13.61 -37.84
CA ASP A 170 37.07 -12.51 -37.56
C ASP A 170 36.45 -11.13 -37.78
N TYR A 171 36.58 -10.25 -36.79
CA TYR A 171 36.64 -8.81 -37.04
C TYR A 171 37.84 -8.24 -36.28
N ASP A 172 38.85 -7.91 -37.08
CA ASP A 172 40.09 -7.24 -36.73
C ASP A 172 39.86 -5.96 -35.89
N ASP A 173 40.73 -5.80 -34.91
CA ASP A 173 40.80 -4.73 -33.94
C ASP A 173 41.74 -3.63 -34.47
N GLU A 174 41.28 -2.79 -35.40
CA GLU A 174 42.00 -1.55 -35.78
C GLU A 174 41.01 -0.40 -36.05
N ASP A 175 40.70 0.39 -35.02
CA ASP A 175 40.62 1.86 -35.10
C ASP A 175 40.15 2.47 -33.75
N ARG A 176 41.08 2.62 -32.80
CA ARG A 176 40.92 3.60 -31.71
C ARG A 176 41.39 4.97 -32.20
N GLN A 177 40.46 5.75 -32.75
CA GLN A 177 40.61 7.20 -32.90
C GLN A 177 39.56 7.92 -32.05
N ASP A 178 40.05 8.39 -30.90
CA ASP A 178 39.77 9.68 -30.26
C ASP A 178 38.53 10.45 -30.75
N ARG A 179 37.48 10.50 -29.92
CA ARG A 179 36.48 11.58 -29.91
C ARG A 179 35.83 11.68 -28.53
N GLY A 180 36.19 12.75 -27.81
CA GLY A 180 35.43 13.26 -26.68
C GLY A 180 34.09 13.88 -27.09
N GLY A 181 33.24 14.13 -26.10
CA GLY A 181 31.92 14.77 -26.20
C GLY A 181 30.95 14.06 -25.23
N ASP A 182 30.88 14.49 -23.98
CA ASP A 182 30.05 15.59 -23.46
C ASP A 182 28.64 15.09 -23.07
N ASP A 183 28.44 15.01 -21.74
CA ASP A 183 27.15 14.83 -21.07
C ASP A 183 26.27 16.07 -21.33
N GLU A 184 25.18 15.95 -22.09
CA GLU A 184 24.16 16.98 -22.16
C GLU A 184 22.82 16.53 -21.55
N TYR A 185 22.45 17.32 -20.53
CA TYR A 185 21.18 17.39 -19.85
C TYR A 185 20.04 17.76 -20.80
N TYR A 186 18.87 17.15 -20.62
CA TYR A 186 17.61 17.62 -21.21
C TYR A 186 17.29 19.05 -20.74
N ARG A 187 17.48 20.04 -21.62
CA ARG A 187 17.12 21.45 -21.44
C ARG A 187 15.84 21.76 -22.25
N ASP A 188 14.75 22.03 -21.55
CA ASP A 188 13.50 22.58 -22.11
C ASP A 188 13.73 24.04 -22.54
N GLU A 189 13.59 24.34 -23.83
CA GLU A 189 13.96 25.61 -24.49
C GLU A 189 12.97 26.76 -24.25
N ARG A 190 12.44 26.93 -23.03
CA ARG A 190 11.47 28.02 -22.76
C ARG A 190 11.91 29.16 -21.87
N TYR A 191 13.16 29.18 -21.39
CA TYR A 191 13.71 30.33 -20.68
C TYR A 191 15.21 30.50 -20.97
N GLU A 192 15.58 31.61 -21.60
CA GLU A 192 16.98 31.88 -21.98
C GLU A 192 17.81 32.62 -20.92
N SER A 193 17.22 33.19 -19.86
CA SER A 193 18.01 33.72 -18.74
C SER A 193 17.24 33.86 -17.42
N LEU A 194 17.98 33.83 -16.30
CA LEU A 194 17.46 34.00 -14.95
C LEU A 194 17.08 35.45 -14.63
N ASP A 195 17.48 36.41 -15.46
CA ASP A 195 17.27 37.84 -15.23
C ASP A 195 15.87 38.31 -15.65
N ASP A 196 15.13 37.53 -16.44
CA ASP A 196 13.78 37.87 -16.91
C ASP A 196 12.68 37.66 -15.85
N TYR A 197 12.98 37.05 -14.71
CA TYR A 197 11.97 36.72 -13.69
C TYR A 197 11.69 37.86 -12.70
N ILE A 198 12.57 38.85 -12.58
CA ILE A 198 12.47 39.88 -11.52
C ILE A 198 11.61 41.09 -11.94
N ASP A 199 11.41 41.34 -13.23
CA ASP A 199 10.65 42.50 -13.74
C ASP A 199 9.13 42.26 -13.89
N ARG A 200 8.58 41.20 -13.26
CA ARG A 200 7.13 40.92 -13.26
C ARG A 200 6.47 40.79 -11.88
N LEU A 201 7.01 41.46 -10.87
CA LEU A 201 6.28 41.89 -9.67
C LEU A 201 5.95 43.37 -9.75
#